data_AF-A0A0G2EWS9-F1
#
_entry.id   AF-A0A0G2EWS9-F1
#
_cell.length_a   1.000
_cell.length_b   1.000
_cell.length_c   1.000
_cell.angle_alpha   90.00
_cell.angle_beta   90.00
_cell.angle_gamma   90.00
#
_symmetry.space_group_name_H-M   'P 1'
#
loop_
_entity.id
_entity.type
_entity.pdbx_description
1 polymer ?
#
loop_
_entity_poly.entity_id
_entity_poly.type
_entity_poly.pdbx_seq_one_letter_code
_entity_poly.pdbx_strand_id
1 'polypeptide(L)'
;MMGIATGTVVPPYNGSDISSFLAPFGKHDLLEYMNTYWIAQNQPNWYLWAHEFSKHATCFSTFDVPCYGPTYTPHADVVDFFETAILFDRRLPTYDWLADASITPANGTAYTLSDIQGALAEAYGATPSYT
;
A
#
# COMPACT_ATOMS: atom_id res chain seq x y z
N MET A 1 -1.44 6.13 -19.04
CA MET A 1 -0.20 5.34 -19.08
C MET A 1 0.92 6.29 -18.72
N MET A 2 1.57 6.09 -17.57
CA MET A 2 2.79 6.83 -17.26
C MET A 2 3.97 5.94 -17.67
N GLY A 3 4.74 6.43 -18.64
CA GLY A 3 5.99 5.82 -19.10
C GLY A 3 7.16 6.57 -18.50
N ILE A 4 8.24 5.84 -18.24
CA ILE A 4 9.58 6.39 -18.04
C ILE A 4 9.94 7.35 -19.18
N ALA A 5 10.85 8.30 -18.92
CA ALA A 5 11.27 9.39 -19.82
C ALA A 5 11.70 8.95 -21.24
N THR A 6 11.85 7.64 -21.48
CA THR A 6 12.20 6.98 -22.74
C THR A 6 10.99 6.54 -23.58
N GLY A 7 9.75 6.81 -23.17
CA GLY A 7 8.55 6.44 -23.94
C GLY A 7 8.23 4.94 -23.91
N THR A 8 8.84 4.18 -23.00
CA THR A 8 8.56 2.76 -22.82
C THR A 8 7.23 2.60 -22.08
N VAL A 9 6.26 1.97 -22.74
CA VAL A 9 4.96 1.65 -22.15
C VAL A 9 5.15 0.49 -21.18
N VAL A 10 4.88 0.71 -19.89
CA VAL A 10 4.79 -0.39 -18.92
C VAL A 10 3.57 -1.24 -19.31
N PRO A 11 3.74 -2.54 -19.61
CA PRO A 11 2.62 -3.40 -19.94
C PRO A 11 1.61 -3.40 -18.79
N PRO A 12 0.30 -3.32 -19.08
CA PRO A 12 -0.71 -3.49 -18.05
C PRO A 12 -0.52 -4.85 -17.36
N TYR A 13 -0.71 -4.86 -16.04
CA TYR A 13 -0.78 -6.12 -15.30
C TYR A 13 -1.85 -7.02 -15.92
N ASN A 14 -1.53 -8.29 -16.11
CA ASN A 14 -2.33 -9.23 -16.90
C ASN A 14 -3.54 -9.81 -16.13
N GLY A 15 -3.76 -9.38 -14.88
CA GLY A 15 -4.85 -9.87 -14.04
C GLY A 15 -4.58 -11.21 -13.37
N SER A 16 -3.31 -11.62 -13.25
CA SER A 16 -2.95 -12.78 -12.41
C SER A 16 -3.34 -12.52 -10.95
N ASP A 17 -3.40 -13.58 -10.15
CA ASP A 17 -3.62 -13.42 -8.71
C ASP A 17 -2.29 -13.09 -8.03
N ILE A 18 -2.14 -11.85 -7.56
CA ILE A 18 -0.96 -11.38 -6.82
C ILE A 18 -0.63 -12.29 -5.63
N SER A 19 -1.63 -12.85 -4.96
CA SER A 19 -1.46 -13.75 -3.81
C SER A 19 -0.55 -14.93 -4.13
N SER A 20 -0.63 -15.42 -5.38
CA SER A 20 0.14 -16.57 -5.85
C SER A 20 1.64 -16.28 -5.96
N PHE A 21 2.04 -15.01 -6.02
CA PHE A 21 3.45 -14.60 -6.11
C PHE A 21 4.12 -14.49 -4.74
N LEU A 22 3.37 -14.30 -3.66
CA LEU A 22 3.93 -14.16 -2.30
C LEU A 22 4.37 -15.51 -1.73
N ALA A 23 3.60 -16.57 -1.97
CA ALA A 23 3.86 -17.90 -1.41
C ALA A 23 5.21 -18.52 -1.84
N PRO A 24 5.64 -18.46 -3.12
CA PRO A 24 6.97 -18.93 -3.53
C PRO A 24 8.14 -18.24 -2.82
N PHE A 25 7.94 -17.01 -2.33
CA PHE A 25 8.92 -16.26 -1.55
C PHE A 25 8.80 -16.50 -0.03
N GLY A 26 7.92 -17.42 0.39
CA GLY A 26 7.67 -17.72 1.80
C GLY A 26 6.98 -16.59 2.57
N LYS A 27 6.36 -15.61 1.88
CA LYS A 27 5.75 -14.42 2.47
C LYS A 27 4.32 -14.67 2.97
N HIS A 28 4.16 -15.70 3.79
CA HIS A 28 2.86 -16.10 4.34
C HIS A 28 2.31 -15.04 5.31
N ASP A 29 3.14 -14.50 6.20
CA ASP A 29 2.74 -13.47 7.16
C ASP A 29 2.30 -12.17 6.46
N LEU A 30 2.98 -11.81 5.36
CA LEU A 30 2.60 -10.67 4.53
C LEU A 30 1.21 -10.90 3.91
N LEU A 31 0.99 -12.09 3.34
CA LEU A 31 -0.29 -12.45 2.74
C LEU A 31 -1.42 -12.47 3.79
N GLU A 32 -1.15 -12.96 4.99
CA GLU A 32 -2.11 -12.93 6.11
C GLU A 32 -2.44 -11.49 6.53
N TYR A 33 -1.42 -10.63 6.67
CA TYR A 33 -1.62 -9.23 6.99
C TYR A 33 -2.46 -8.52 5.93
N MET A 34 -2.13 -8.69 4.65
CA MET A 34 -2.89 -8.10 3.54
C MET A 34 -4.33 -8.59 3.51
N ASN A 35 -4.58 -9.88 3.78
CA ASN A 35 -5.92 -10.44 3.89
C ASN A 35 -6.71 -9.96 5.12
N THR A 36 -6.06 -9.31 6.09
CA THR A 36 -6.68 -8.77 7.29
C THR A 36 -6.90 -7.26 7.19
N TYR A 37 -5.92 -6.53 6.64
CA TYR A 37 -5.87 -5.07 6.71
C TYR A 37 -5.93 -4.37 5.36
N TRP A 38 -5.61 -5.04 4.24
CA TRP A 38 -5.68 -4.47 2.88
C TRP A 38 -6.84 -5.07 2.08
N ILE A 39 -8.05 -4.87 2.60
CA ILE A 39 -9.28 -5.51 2.13
C ILE A 39 -9.88 -4.76 0.95
N ALA A 40 -10.37 -5.51 -0.05
CA ALA A 40 -11.19 -4.96 -1.12
C ALA A 40 -12.68 -4.96 -0.76
N GLN A 41 -13.39 -3.90 -1.11
CA GLN A 41 -14.84 -3.83 -0.93
C GLN A 41 -15.55 -4.48 -2.13
N ASN A 42 -16.43 -5.45 -1.86
CA ASN A 42 -17.29 -6.11 -2.85
C ASN A 42 -16.55 -6.87 -3.97
N GLN A 43 -15.30 -7.28 -3.76
CA GLN A 43 -14.53 -8.11 -4.69
C GLN A 43 -13.41 -8.86 -3.93
N PRO A 44 -12.82 -9.91 -4.52
CA PRO A 44 -11.65 -10.56 -3.92
C PRO A 44 -10.47 -9.58 -3.76
N ASN A 45 -9.75 -9.67 -2.64
CA ASN A 45 -8.66 -8.75 -2.30
C ASN A 45 -7.58 -8.65 -3.39
N TRP A 46 -7.28 -9.76 -4.07
CA TRP A 46 -6.26 -9.77 -5.12
C TRP A 46 -6.56 -8.84 -6.30
N TYR A 47 -7.84 -8.53 -6.59
CA TYR A 47 -8.19 -7.55 -7.63
C TYR A 47 -7.72 -6.15 -7.25
N LEU A 48 -7.87 -5.76 -5.97
CA LEU A 48 -7.34 -4.50 -5.46
C LEU A 48 -5.82 -4.50 -5.55
N TRP A 49 -5.16 -5.54 -5.05
CA TRP A 49 -3.69 -5.60 -5.07
C TRP A 49 -3.13 -5.55 -6.50
N ALA A 50 -3.75 -6.27 -7.44
CA ALA A 50 -3.44 -6.20 -8.86
C ALA A 50 -3.60 -4.79 -9.42
N HIS A 51 -4.68 -4.08 -9.06
CA HIS A 51 -4.88 -2.68 -9.43
C HIS A 51 -3.74 -1.81 -8.89
N GLU A 52 -3.48 -1.87 -7.58
CA GLU A 52 -2.50 -1.04 -6.90
C GLU A 52 -1.09 -1.23 -7.47
N PHE A 53 -0.68 -2.48 -7.70
CA PHE A 53 0.60 -2.76 -8.33
C PHE A 53 0.66 -2.19 -9.75
N SER A 54 -0.35 -2.50 -10.58
CA SER A 54 -0.36 -2.11 -11.99
C SER A 54 -0.37 -0.59 -12.21
N LYS A 55 -1.03 0.16 -11.32
CA LYS A 55 -1.26 1.60 -11.43
C LYS A 55 -0.22 2.43 -10.70
N HIS A 56 0.23 1.97 -9.53
CA HIS A 56 1.04 2.77 -8.63
C HIS A 56 2.46 2.24 -8.51
N ALA A 57 2.66 0.93 -8.30
CA ALA A 57 3.99 0.35 -8.13
C ALA A 57 4.89 0.61 -9.35
N THR A 58 4.33 0.52 -10.55
CA THR A 58 5.03 0.75 -11.82
C THR A 58 5.54 2.18 -12.02
N CYS A 59 5.17 3.12 -11.14
CA CYS A 59 5.68 4.49 -11.14
C CYS A 59 6.88 4.69 -10.19
N PHE A 60 7.22 3.69 -9.38
CA PHE A 60 8.36 3.74 -8.47
C PHE A 60 9.56 3.04 -9.11
N SER A 61 10.49 3.83 -9.65
CA SER A 61 11.67 3.31 -10.37
C SER A 61 12.60 2.42 -9.52
N THR A 62 12.51 2.51 -8.19
CA THR A 62 13.29 1.65 -7.29
C THR A 62 12.86 0.18 -7.34
N PHE A 63 11.66 -0.13 -7.83
CA PHE A 63 11.21 -1.51 -8.06
C PHE A 63 11.42 -1.98 -9.51
N ASP A 64 12.07 -1.18 -10.37
CA ASP A 64 12.34 -1.60 -11.73
C ASP A 64 13.29 -2.81 -11.75
N VAL A 65 12.97 -3.84 -12.55
CA VAL A 65 13.75 -5.08 -12.66
C VAL A 65 15.27 -4.85 -12.82
N PRO A 66 15.76 -3.87 -13.62
CA PRO A 66 17.19 -3.57 -13.70
C PRO A 66 17.86 -3.23 -12.36
N CYS A 67 17.13 -2.68 -11.39
CA CYS A 67 17.65 -2.38 -10.05
C CYS A 67 17.99 -3.64 -9.24
N TYR A 68 17.40 -4.79 -9.59
CA TYR A 68 17.70 -6.10 -8.97
C TYR A 68 18.92 -6.79 -9.58
N GLY A 69 19.36 -6.36 -10.76
CA GLY A 69 20.51 -6.92 -11.45
C GLY A 69 20.41 -8.44 -11.74
N PRO A 70 21.55 -9.17 -11.75
CA PRO A 70 21.58 -10.59 -12.12
C PRO A 70 20.90 -11.51 -11.09
N THR A 71 20.55 -10.99 -9.91
CA THR A 71 19.91 -11.74 -8.82
C THR A 71 18.39 -11.64 -8.84
N TYR A 72 17.80 -10.97 -9.85
CA TYR A 72 16.35 -10.88 -9.98
C TYR A 72 15.70 -12.27 -10.02
N THR A 73 14.79 -12.50 -9.08
CA THR A 73 13.89 -13.65 -9.10
C THR A 73 12.55 -13.18 -9.64
N PRO A 74 11.89 -13.91 -10.56
CA PRO A 74 10.60 -13.49 -11.10
C PRO A 74 9.61 -13.11 -9.99
N HIS A 75 9.02 -11.92 -10.11
CA HIS A 75 8.06 -11.32 -9.17
C HIS A 75 8.64 -10.76 -7.86
N ALA A 76 9.97 -10.66 -7.73
CA ALA A 76 10.58 -10.01 -6.57
C ALA A 76 10.16 -8.52 -6.45
N ASP A 77 10.01 -7.83 -7.56
CA ASP A 77 9.49 -6.46 -7.66
C ASP A 77 8.07 -6.31 -7.09
N VAL A 78 7.21 -7.30 -7.37
CA VAL A 78 5.85 -7.36 -6.83
C VAL A 78 5.89 -7.55 -5.31
N VAL A 79 6.67 -8.52 -4.84
CA VAL A 79 6.77 -8.84 -3.41
C VAL A 79 7.32 -7.64 -2.63
N ASP A 80 8.39 -7.03 -3.11
CA ASP A 80 9.04 -5.90 -2.43
C ASP A 80 8.14 -4.66 -2.37
N PHE A 81 7.31 -4.42 -3.41
CA PHE A 81 6.32 -3.34 -3.37
C PHE A 81 5.32 -3.54 -2.21
N PHE A 82 4.75 -4.73 -2.07
CA PHE A 82 3.78 -5.02 -1.00
C PHE A 82 4.44 -5.03 0.37
N GLU A 83 5.64 -5.60 0.52
CA GLU A 83 6.39 -5.51 1.78
C GLU A 83 6.67 -4.06 2.17
N THR A 84 7.05 -3.22 1.22
CA THR A 84 7.31 -1.80 1.47
C THR A 84 6.04 -1.07 1.88
N ALA A 85 4.93 -1.26 1.16
CA ALA A 85 3.66 -0.63 1.49
C ALA A 85 3.18 -1.04 2.90
N ILE A 86 3.22 -2.34 3.23
CA ILE A 86 2.84 -2.84 4.54
C ILE A 86 3.80 -2.38 5.65
N LEU A 87 5.10 -2.23 5.35
CA LEU A 87 6.06 -1.67 6.30
C LEU A 87 5.68 -0.24 6.72
N PHE A 88 5.22 0.58 5.77
CA PHE A 88 4.75 1.94 6.06
C PHE A 88 3.44 1.92 6.85
N ASP A 89 2.44 1.14 6.43
CA ASP A 89 1.16 1.02 7.13
C ASP A 89 1.35 0.66 8.61
N ARG A 90 2.16 -0.37 8.89
CA ARG A 90 2.45 -0.84 10.26
C ARG A 90 3.16 0.19 11.15
N ARG A 91 3.79 1.21 10.57
CA ARG A 91 4.51 2.26 11.31
C ARG A 91 3.63 3.48 11.59
N LEU A 92 2.42 3.54 11.02
CA LEU A 92 1.53 4.67 11.09
C LEU A 92 0.22 4.25 11.78
N PRO A 93 0.21 4.01 13.11
CA PRO A 93 -0.98 3.58 13.86
C PRO A 93 -1.97 4.74 14.04
N THR A 94 -2.55 5.21 12.92
CA THR A 94 -3.40 6.40 12.87
C THR A 94 -4.63 6.30 13.78
N TYR A 95 -5.17 5.09 13.98
CA TYR A 95 -6.24 4.86 14.94
C TYR A 95 -5.81 5.20 16.37
N ASP A 96 -4.63 4.72 16.80
CA ASP A 96 -4.12 4.96 18.16
C ASP A 96 -3.81 6.44 18.38
N TRP A 97 -3.21 7.11 17.39
CA TRP A 97 -2.96 8.56 17.46
C TRP A 97 -4.23 9.38 17.61
N LEU A 98 -5.29 9.01 16.90
CA LEU A 98 -6.60 9.65 17.04
C LEU A 98 -7.21 9.32 18.41
N ALA A 99 -7.13 8.08 18.86
CA ALA A 99 -7.65 7.66 20.16
C ALA A 99 -6.96 8.39 21.33
N ASP A 100 -5.64 8.58 21.27
CA ASP A 100 -4.86 9.36 22.24
C ASP A 100 -5.31 10.84 22.31
N ALA A 101 -5.77 11.38 21.17
CA ALA A 101 -6.40 12.70 21.07
C ALA A 101 -7.90 12.68 21.44
N SER A 102 -8.42 11.60 22.02
CA SER A 102 -9.84 11.38 22.31
C SER A 102 -10.76 11.43 21.08
N ILE A 103 -10.23 11.10 19.90
CA ILE A 103 -10.95 10.98 18.64
C ILE A 103 -11.17 9.49 18.35
N THR A 104 -12.31 8.96 18.77
CA THR A 104 -12.71 7.57 18.50
C THR A 104 -14.02 7.50 17.71
N PRO A 105 -14.24 6.44 16.91
CA PRO A 105 -15.52 6.23 16.22
C PRO A 105 -16.70 6.22 17.20
N ALA A 106 -17.71 7.05 16.94
CA ALA A 106 -18.93 7.12 17.75
C ALA A 106 -20.12 7.57 16.89
N ASN A 107 -21.30 7.01 17.16
CA ASN A 107 -22.50 7.30 16.37
C ASN A 107 -23.09 8.71 16.60
N GLY A 108 -22.70 9.40 17.67
CA GLY A 108 -23.27 10.69 18.08
C GLY A 108 -22.27 11.82 18.27
N THR A 109 -20.99 11.58 17.98
CA THR A 109 -19.92 12.58 18.14
C THR A 109 -19.35 12.90 16.78
N ALA A 110 -19.30 14.19 16.45
CA ALA A 110 -18.60 14.70 15.29
C ALA A 110 -17.31 15.39 15.72
N TYR A 111 -16.27 15.25 14.91
CA TYR A 111 -14.99 15.95 15.07
C TYR A 111 -14.83 16.91 13.89
N THR A 112 -14.16 18.04 14.11
CA THR A 112 -13.85 18.93 13.00
C THR A 112 -12.70 18.35 12.17
N LEU A 113 -12.63 18.71 10.89
CA LEU A 113 -11.49 18.34 10.04
C LEU A 113 -10.16 18.80 10.66
N SER A 114 -10.15 20.00 11.27
CA SER A 114 -8.97 20.54 11.95
C SER A 114 -8.53 19.74 13.16
N ASP A 115 -9.46 19.12 13.92
CA ASP A 115 -9.09 18.28 15.07
C ASP A 115 -8.38 17.01 14.60
N ILE A 116 -8.92 16.36 13.56
CA ILE A 116 -8.35 15.15 12.98
C ILE A 116 -6.98 15.46 12.35
N GLN A 117 -6.90 16.50 11.53
CA GLN A 117 -5.65 16.92 10.91
C GLN A 117 -4.61 17.35 11.95
N GLY A 118 -5.03 18.03 13.01
CA GLY A 118 -4.16 18.47 14.10
C GLY A 118 -3.53 17.28 14.83
N ALA A 119 -4.36 16.32 15.27
CA ALA A 119 -3.90 15.13 15.97
C ALA A 119 -2.90 14.31 15.13
N LEU A 120 -3.21 14.10 13.84
CA LEU A 120 -2.31 13.35 12.96
C LEU A 120 -1.04 14.13 12.60
N ALA A 121 -1.13 15.46 12.44
CA ALA A 121 0.04 16.29 12.18
C ALA A 121 0.98 16.36 13.38
N GLU A 122 0.45 16.40 14.61
CA GLU A 122 1.24 16.34 15.83
C GLU A 122 1.99 15.01 15.96
N ALA A 123 1.32 13.88 15.70
CA ALA A 123 1.91 12.55 15.80
C ALA A 123 2.94 12.25 14.70
N TYR A 124 2.66 12.65 13.45
CA TYR A 124 3.48 12.31 12.28
C TYR A 124 4.52 13.40 11.91
N GLY A 125 4.24 14.67 12.22
CA GLY A 125 5.05 15.81 11.81
C GLY A 125 4.66 16.43 10.46
N ALA A 126 3.56 15.99 9.84
CA ALA A 126 3.01 16.59 8.63
C ALA A 126 1.48 16.41 8.56
N THR A 127 0.79 17.39 7.97
CA THR A 127 -0.67 17.35 7.82
C THR A 127 -1.10 16.38 6.70
N PRO A 128 -1.93 15.36 7.00
CA PRO A 128 -2.47 14.48 5.97
C PRO A 128 -3.52 15.18 5.09
N SER A 129 -3.63 14.73 3.84
CA SER A 129 -4.63 15.22 2.88
C SER A 129 -5.96 14.46 3.02
N TYR A 130 -7.07 15.20 2.94
CA TYR A 130 -8.44 14.68 2.92
C TYR A 130 -9.23 15.17 1.69
N THR A 131 -8.52 15.52 0.61
CA THR A 131 -9.09 16.03 -0.66
C THR A 131 -9.98 15.03 -1.36
#